data_AF-A0A1V5ZS80-F1
#
_entry.id   AF-A0A1V5ZS80-F1
#
_cell.length_a   1.000
_cell.length_b   1.000
_cell.length_c   1.000
_cell.angle_alpha   90.00
_cell.angle_beta   90.00
_cell.angle_gamma   90.00
#
_symmetry.space_group_name_H-M   'P 1'
#
loop_
_entity.id
_entity.type
_entity.pdbx_description
1 polymer ?
#
loop_
_entity_poly.entity_id
_entity_poly.type
_entity_poly.pdbx_seq_one_letter_code
_entity_poly.pdbx_strand_id
1 'polypeptide(L)'
;MLARAYAAVLRMATSIVPANYALARFVEERGLWFLIAGLLFIAGQTPVRAWLVVVMLCYFCGYISIQFAFRHAFHMSFVPYFFAGLCLQYLCWGLPAFLPGNLRRRLGLRMPIFRGGFYRTVARASVWAIITLALFYTPLALARALQRNSIIAMRDSYLDAPSSPIPHRVMAWDGREVFLPTAGRKCRLCQNMGLIVDSETRLMAAFFKDVKEPLDIKLIYEWEGLSWDFSAPATFAVSPDVNGASLRFFFPVHEVTTCTNWNHFVGISLPREQARLFQGFHQVDNPEDLGLLVNMAIPEKEKLFIANQRLKIPWAGKEWRPYRIYEEFQPFIVEMDIQNLRNQEKHEEALALVDKALSNRPQSIQFTFLKAEILNKMGQSDVALKTCLNLLEYYPDAFVLFARLDRFFQERGGTQGRMQEWSSLLKQNPDLHCARYYFEDAQRHVSSEESHNLPETDRPHTSGSSQPQ
;
A
#
# COMPACT_ATOMS: atom_id res chain seq x y z
N MET A 1 -15.30 0.75 -9.46
CA MET A 1 -15.41 2.10 -8.85
C MET A 1 -16.70 2.30 -8.04
N LEU A 2 -17.91 2.09 -8.60
CA LEU A 2 -19.18 2.34 -7.89
C LEU A 2 -19.30 1.66 -6.52
N ALA A 3 -18.90 0.39 -6.40
CA ALA A 3 -18.91 -0.32 -5.12
C ALA A 3 -18.05 0.39 -4.03
N ARG A 4 -16.88 0.91 -4.41
CA ARG A 4 -16.00 1.69 -3.51
C ARG A 4 -16.62 3.04 -3.15
N ALA A 5 -17.25 3.72 -4.11
CA ALA A 5 -17.95 4.98 -3.85
C ALA A 5 -19.11 4.79 -2.86
N TYR A 6 -19.90 3.73 -3.01
CA TYR A 6 -21.00 3.43 -2.07
C TYR A 6 -20.45 3.00 -0.70
N ALA A 7 -19.39 2.21 -0.68
CA ALA A 7 -18.70 1.85 0.57
C ALA A 7 -18.14 3.08 1.29
N ALA A 8 -17.66 4.09 0.56
CA ALA A 8 -17.17 5.34 1.12
C ALA A 8 -18.29 6.15 1.79
N VAL A 9 -19.44 6.33 1.12
CA VAL A 9 -20.62 6.97 1.72
C VAL A 9 -21.10 6.21 2.96
N LEU A 10 -21.20 4.88 2.86
CA LEU A 10 -21.55 4.00 3.96
C LEU A 10 -20.56 4.16 5.14
N ARG A 11 -19.26 4.28 4.82
CA ARG A 11 -18.21 4.48 5.81
C ARG A 11 -18.23 5.87 6.43
N MET A 12 -18.76 6.90 5.80
CA MET A 12 -18.96 8.21 6.46
C MET A 12 -20.25 8.24 7.26
N ALA A 13 -21.26 7.48 6.85
CA ALA A 13 -22.49 7.29 7.60
C ALA A 13 -22.28 6.51 8.90
N THR A 14 -21.21 5.72 9.01
CA THR A 14 -20.84 4.97 10.23
C THR A 14 -19.47 5.44 10.70
N SER A 15 -19.28 5.82 11.96
CA SER A 15 -18.02 6.46 12.41
C SER A 15 -16.72 5.80 11.95
N ILE A 16 -15.73 6.65 11.66
CA ILE A 16 -14.36 6.25 11.27
C ILE A 16 -13.62 5.69 12.50
N VAL A 17 -13.69 6.41 13.62
CA VAL A 17 -13.10 6.06 14.90
C VAL A 17 -14.16 6.30 15.97
N PRO A 18 -14.78 5.24 16.52
CA PRO A 18 -15.84 5.39 17.50
C PRO A 18 -15.35 6.15 18.74
N ALA A 19 -16.13 7.12 19.20
CA ALA A 19 -15.87 7.84 20.44
C ALA A 19 -15.81 6.90 21.65
N ASN A 20 -15.02 7.27 22.67
CA ASN A 20 -14.92 6.49 23.91
C ASN A 20 -16.19 6.57 24.77
N TYR A 21 -16.97 7.65 24.65
CA TYR A 21 -18.21 7.85 25.41
C TYR A 21 -19.37 7.05 24.84
N ALA A 22 -20.10 6.33 25.70
CA ALA A 22 -21.15 5.39 25.27
C ALA A 22 -22.24 6.01 24.38
N LEU A 23 -22.72 7.22 24.71
CA LEU A 23 -23.77 7.90 23.93
C LEU A 23 -23.27 8.33 22.53
N ALA A 24 -22.09 8.95 22.49
CA ALA A 24 -21.44 9.37 21.25
C ALA A 24 -21.16 8.15 20.35
N ARG A 25 -20.59 7.09 20.95
CA ARG A 25 -20.36 5.80 20.31
C ARG A 25 -21.63 5.18 19.73
N PHE A 26 -22.74 5.22 20.47
CA PHE A 26 -24.02 4.70 20.00
C PHE A 26 -24.49 5.40 18.73
N VAL A 27 -24.43 6.74 18.71
CA VAL A 27 -24.79 7.56 17.55
C VAL A 27 -23.88 7.26 16.36
N GLU A 28 -22.58 7.23 16.62
CA GLU A 28 -21.54 7.02 15.65
C GLU A 28 -21.59 5.64 14.98
N GLU A 29 -21.74 4.57 15.76
CA GLU A 29 -21.85 3.21 15.25
C GLU A 29 -23.16 3.00 14.47
N ARG A 30 -24.26 3.64 14.87
CA ARG A 30 -25.57 3.48 14.23
C ARG A 30 -25.93 4.62 13.28
N GLY A 31 -24.96 5.46 12.92
CA GLY A 31 -25.18 6.66 12.10
C GLY A 31 -25.88 6.39 10.78
N LEU A 32 -25.65 5.23 10.17
CA LEU A 32 -26.35 4.80 8.95
C LEU A 32 -27.88 4.77 9.12
N TRP A 33 -28.36 4.27 10.26
CA TRP A 33 -29.80 4.15 10.52
C TRP A 33 -30.42 5.52 10.78
N PHE A 34 -29.70 6.40 11.49
CA PHE A 34 -30.10 7.80 11.62
C PHE A 34 -30.14 8.50 10.27
N LEU A 35 -29.17 8.25 9.40
CA LEU A 35 -29.14 8.80 8.05
C LEU A 35 -30.34 8.32 7.23
N ILE A 36 -30.62 7.02 7.21
CA ILE A 36 -31.77 6.45 6.50
C ILE A 36 -33.07 7.06 7.04
N ALA A 37 -33.27 7.07 8.37
CA ALA A 37 -34.46 7.62 8.99
C ALA A 37 -34.62 9.14 8.70
N GLY A 38 -33.54 9.91 8.81
CA GLY A 38 -33.52 11.33 8.51
C GLY A 38 -33.87 11.63 7.05
N LEU A 39 -33.33 10.87 6.10
CA LEU A 39 -33.68 10.98 4.68
C LEU A 39 -35.16 10.65 4.44
N LEU A 40 -35.69 9.60 5.07
CA LEU A 40 -37.12 9.24 4.98
C LEU A 40 -38.02 10.35 5.54
N PHE A 41 -37.63 11.00 6.64
CA PHE A 41 -38.36 12.15 7.18
C PHE A 41 -38.37 13.34 6.21
N ILE A 42 -37.22 13.68 5.62
CA ILE A 42 -37.14 14.74 4.60
C ILE A 42 -37.98 14.36 3.37
N ALA A 43 -37.91 13.11 2.93
CA ALA A 43 -38.62 12.62 1.75
C ALA A 43 -40.14 12.65 1.92
N GLY A 44 -40.64 12.32 3.11
CA GLY A 44 -42.07 12.39 3.42
C GLY A 44 -42.65 13.80 3.27
N GLN A 45 -41.85 14.83 3.54
CA GLN A 45 -42.24 16.23 3.37
C GLN A 45 -42.02 16.71 1.94
N THR A 46 -40.81 16.50 1.42
CA THR A 46 -40.33 16.99 0.12
C THR A 46 -39.30 16.03 -0.48
N PRO A 47 -39.72 15.10 -1.36
CA PRO A 47 -38.83 14.11 -1.98
C PRO A 47 -37.61 14.72 -2.69
N VAL A 48 -37.79 15.87 -3.36
CA VAL A 48 -36.71 16.57 -4.07
C VAL A 48 -35.59 17.00 -3.11
N ARG A 49 -35.93 17.49 -1.90
CA ARG A 49 -34.91 17.87 -0.91
C ARG A 49 -34.13 16.65 -0.42
N ALA A 50 -34.79 15.51 -0.23
CA ALA A 50 -34.10 14.28 0.16
C ALA A 50 -33.11 13.83 -0.93
N TRP A 51 -33.48 13.93 -2.21
CA TRP A 51 -32.56 13.69 -3.31
C TRP A 51 -31.37 14.65 -3.33
N LEU A 52 -31.57 15.95 -3.10
CA LEU A 52 -30.48 16.91 -3.00
C LEU A 52 -29.50 16.54 -1.87
N VAL A 53 -30.01 16.13 -0.71
CA VAL A 53 -29.16 15.66 0.40
C VAL A 53 -28.41 14.38 0.01
N VAL A 54 -29.05 13.43 -0.66
CA VAL A 54 -28.39 12.21 -1.18
C VAL A 54 -27.27 12.57 -2.16
N VAL A 55 -27.48 13.51 -3.08
CA VAL A 55 -26.45 13.98 -4.01
C VAL A 55 -25.28 14.61 -3.26
N MET A 56 -25.54 15.47 -2.28
CA MET A 56 -24.49 16.06 -1.44
C MET A 56 -23.69 14.98 -0.72
N LEU A 57 -24.36 13.98 -0.11
CA LEU A 57 -23.69 12.87 0.55
C LEU A 57 -22.82 12.07 -0.43
N CYS A 58 -23.32 11.77 -1.62
CA CYS A 58 -22.55 11.04 -2.64
C CYS A 58 -21.34 11.83 -3.13
N TYR A 59 -21.48 13.13 -3.31
CA TYR A 59 -20.39 14.00 -3.75
C TYR A 59 -19.29 14.12 -2.69
N PHE A 60 -19.67 14.53 -1.48
CA PHE A 60 -18.74 14.82 -0.40
C PHE A 60 -18.19 13.56 0.29
N CYS A 61 -18.99 12.50 0.41
CA CYS A 61 -18.51 11.25 1.03
C CYS A 61 -17.99 10.26 -0.03
N GLY A 62 -18.25 10.45 -1.32
CA GLY A 62 -17.82 9.53 -2.37
C GLY A 62 -16.38 9.71 -2.81
N TYR A 63 -15.81 10.91 -2.75
CA TYR A 63 -14.45 11.17 -3.27
C TYR A 63 -13.36 10.40 -2.52
N ILE A 64 -13.56 10.13 -1.21
CA ILE A 64 -12.64 9.32 -0.39
C ILE A 64 -12.54 7.86 -0.88
N SER A 65 -13.38 7.44 -1.85
CA SER A 65 -13.28 6.14 -2.49
C SER A 65 -12.02 5.95 -3.34
N ILE A 66 -11.37 7.05 -3.77
CA ILE A 66 -10.11 7.02 -4.52
C ILE A 66 -8.96 6.64 -3.57
N GLN A 67 -8.80 7.39 -2.49
CA GLN A 67 -7.80 7.14 -1.46
C GLN A 67 -8.37 7.44 -0.06
N PHE A 68 -8.68 6.38 0.68
CA PHE A 68 -9.16 6.51 2.05
C PHE A 68 -7.97 6.65 3.01
N ALA A 69 -7.85 7.81 3.65
CA ALA A 69 -6.96 8.01 4.79
C ALA A 69 -7.69 8.85 5.84
N PHE A 70 -7.37 8.65 7.12
CA PHE A 70 -8.01 9.39 8.22
C PHE A 70 -7.95 10.91 8.00
N ARG A 71 -6.78 11.43 7.59
CA ARG A 71 -6.58 12.85 7.24
C ARG A 71 -7.50 13.39 6.13
N HIS A 72 -8.02 12.53 5.26
CA HIS A 72 -8.94 12.94 4.20
C HIS A 72 -10.41 12.77 4.59
N ALA A 73 -10.72 12.12 5.70
CA ALA A 73 -12.09 11.74 6.05
C ALA A 73 -12.57 12.32 7.39
N PHE A 74 -11.66 12.77 8.26
CA PHE A 74 -12.01 13.22 9.62
C PHE A 74 -13.06 14.34 9.64
N HIS A 75 -13.05 15.26 8.67
CA HIS A 75 -13.99 16.37 8.59
C HIS A 75 -15.42 15.95 8.22
N MET A 76 -15.64 14.70 7.79
CA MET A 76 -16.96 14.13 7.55
C MET A 76 -17.54 13.40 8.77
N SER A 77 -16.81 13.35 9.90
CA SER A 77 -17.26 12.64 11.11
C SER A 77 -18.52 13.23 11.76
N PHE A 78 -18.96 14.43 11.34
CA PHE A 78 -20.20 15.05 11.83
C PHE A 78 -21.46 14.41 11.22
N VAL A 79 -21.36 13.67 10.11
CA VAL A 79 -22.51 13.12 9.36
C VAL A 79 -23.46 12.30 10.26
N PRO A 80 -22.98 11.32 11.06
CA PRO A 80 -23.84 10.58 12.00
C PRO A 80 -24.61 11.49 12.97
N TYR A 81 -23.92 12.50 13.51
CA TYR A 81 -24.49 13.44 14.49
C TYR A 81 -25.54 14.36 13.87
N PHE A 82 -25.28 14.85 12.66
CA PHE A 82 -26.23 15.68 11.92
C PHE A 82 -27.56 14.94 11.74
N PHE A 83 -27.50 13.68 11.29
CA PHE A 83 -28.71 12.89 11.07
C PHE A 83 -29.37 12.42 12.37
N ALA A 84 -28.61 12.16 13.44
CA ALA A 84 -29.17 11.87 14.75
C ALA A 84 -29.93 13.08 15.31
N GLY A 85 -29.35 14.29 15.22
CA GLY A 85 -30.00 15.54 15.59
C GLY A 85 -31.25 15.82 14.76
N LEU A 86 -31.20 15.56 13.45
CA LEU A 86 -32.35 15.65 12.55
C LEU A 86 -33.48 14.69 12.98
N CYS A 87 -33.15 13.43 13.26
CA CYS A 87 -34.13 12.46 13.75
C CYS A 87 -34.75 12.89 15.07
N LEU A 88 -33.94 13.39 16.00
CA LEU A 88 -34.41 13.92 17.28
C LEU A 88 -35.34 15.12 17.08
N GLN A 89 -35.00 16.04 16.17
CA GLN A 89 -35.85 17.18 15.82
C GLN A 89 -37.22 16.73 15.29
N TYR A 90 -37.26 15.78 14.35
CA TYR A 90 -38.52 15.25 13.82
C TYR A 90 -39.32 14.49 14.89
N LEU A 91 -38.65 13.74 15.77
CA LEU A 91 -39.28 13.08 16.90
C LEU A 91 -39.92 14.11 17.84
N CYS A 92 -39.21 15.17 18.22
CA CYS A 92 -39.73 16.25 19.05
C CYS A 92 -40.90 16.98 18.39
N TRP A 93 -40.89 17.17 17.07
CA TRP A 93 -42.04 17.72 16.33
C TRP A 93 -43.24 16.78 16.30
N GLY A 94 -43.02 15.46 16.35
CA GLY A 94 -44.07 14.46 16.39
C GLY A 94 -44.73 14.29 17.77
N LEU A 95 -44.00 14.51 18.87
CA LEU A 95 -44.49 14.34 20.25
C LEU A 95 -45.82 15.07 20.55
N PRO A 96 -46.04 16.33 20.11
CA PRO A 96 -47.32 17.03 20.31
C PRO A 96 -48.54 16.35 19.67
N ALA A 97 -48.36 15.45 18.71
CA ALA A 97 -49.47 14.69 18.11
C ALA A 97 -50.09 13.67 19.07
N PHE A 98 -49.33 13.21 20.06
CA PHE A 98 -49.75 12.20 21.04
C PHE A 98 -50.23 12.80 22.36
N LEU A 99 -50.12 14.12 22.54
CA LEU A 99 -50.58 14.81 23.74
C LEU A 99 -52.09 15.11 23.67
N PRO A 100 -52.82 15.01 24.80
CA PRO A 100 -54.22 15.45 24.89
C PRO A 100 -54.36 16.91 24.43
N GLY A 101 -55.41 17.22 23.68
CA GLY A 101 -55.61 18.55 23.09
C GLY A 101 -55.57 19.70 24.10
N ASN A 102 -56.00 19.44 25.34
CA ASN A 102 -56.01 20.41 26.44
C ASN A 102 -54.59 20.73 26.92
N LEU A 103 -53.75 19.71 27.09
CA LEU A 103 -52.35 19.84 27.49
C LEU A 103 -51.51 20.49 26.38
N ARG A 104 -51.79 20.14 25.12
CA ARG A 104 -51.14 20.73 23.94
C ARG A 104 -51.38 22.23 23.83
N ARG A 105 -52.63 22.69 24.02
CA ARG A 105 -52.96 24.14 24.03
C ARG A 105 -52.29 24.86 25.19
N ARG A 106 -52.24 24.24 26.37
CA ARG A 106 -51.62 24.82 27.58
C ARG A 106 -50.11 25.03 27.43
N LEU A 107 -49.43 24.13 26.71
CA LEU A 107 -48.00 24.21 26.43
C LEU A 107 -47.66 25.05 25.18
N GLY A 108 -48.65 25.65 24.50
CA GLY A 108 -48.43 26.45 23.28
C GLY A 108 -47.90 25.65 22.09
N LEU A 109 -48.00 24.30 22.12
CA LEU A 109 -47.44 23.42 21.11
C LEU A 109 -48.33 23.39 19.87
N ARG A 110 -47.76 23.72 18.69
CA ARG A 110 -48.46 23.65 17.41
C ARG A 110 -48.55 22.20 16.92
N MET A 111 -49.60 21.87 16.18
CA MET A 111 -49.72 20.57 15.51
C MET A 111 -48.54 20.37 14.54
N PRO A 112 -47.95 19.16 14.47
CA PRO A 112 -46.93 18.90 13.47
C PRO A 112 -47.49 19.13 12.07
N ILE A 113 -46.76 19.91 11.27
CA ILE A 113 -47.10 20.20 9.89
C ILE A 113 -46.68 18.98 9.05
N PHE A 114 -47.44 17.89 9.13
CA PHE A 114 -47.38 16.83 8.11
C PHE A 114 -48.22 17.27 6.92
N ARG A 115 -47.59 17.85 5.90
CA ARG A 115 -48.27 18.33 4.69
C ARG A 115 -49.00 17.18 3.96
N GLY A 116 -50.29 17.02 4.23
CA GLY A 116 -51.17 16.06 3.55
C GLY A 116 -51.56 14.82 4.37
N GLY A 117 -51.29 14.78 5.68
CA GLY A 117 -51.66 13.66 6.55
C GLY A 117 -50.66 12.50 6.55
N PHE A 118 -50.71 11.67 7.60
CA PHE A 118 -49.72 10.62 7.88
C PHE A 118 -49.53 9.66 6.70
N TYR A 119 -50.62 9.14 6.13
CA TYR A 119 -50.57 8.19 5.01
C TYR A 119 -49.89 8.77 3.76
N ARG A 120 -50.13 10.03 3.41
CA ARG A 120 -49.48 10.66 2.25
C ARG A 120 -47.98 10.86 2.48
N THR A 121 -47.58 11.21 3.70
CA THR A 121 -46.16 11.34 4.08
C THR A 121 -45.45 9.99 3.96
N VAL A 122 -46.03 8.92 4.50
CA VAL A 122 -45.46 7.56 4.41
C VAL A 122 -45.40 7.07 2.97
N ALA A 123 -46.44 7.32 2.17
CA ALA A 123 -46.45 6.95 0.76
C ALA A 123 -45.34 7.67 -0.03
N ARG A 124 -45.17 8.99 0.17
CA ARG A 124 -44.08 9.77 -0.46
C ARG A 124 -42.70 9.24 -0.07
N ALA A 125 -42.48 8.99 1.22
CA ALA A 125 -41.21 8.45 1.71
C ALA A 125 -40.91 7.06 1.14
N SER A 126 -41.94 6.20 1.04
CA SER A 126 -41.82 4.84 0.51
C SER A 126 -41.54 4.83 -1.00
N VAL A 127 -42.28 5.63 -1.78
CA VAL A 127 -42.03 5.81 -3.22
C VAL A 127 -40.63 6.37 -3.45
N TRP A 128 -40.24 7.38 -2.68
CA TRP A 128 -38.88 7.94 -2.73
C TRP A 128 -37.82 6.86 -2.46
N ALA A 129 -37.98 6.07 -1.39
CA ALA A 129 -37.05 5.01 -1.03
C ALA A 129 -36.92 3.95 -2.11
N ILE A 130 -38.03 3.51 -2.72
CA ILE A 130 -38.02 2.53 -3.81
C ILE A 130 -37.26 3.07 -5.03
N ILE A 131 -37.54 4.32 -5.44
CA ILE A 131 -36.85 4.95 -6.58
C ILE A 131 -35.37 5.12 -6.25
N THR A 132 -35.02 5.56 -5.04
CA THR A 132 -33.63 5.68 -4.61
C THR A 132 -32.91 4.34 -4.62
N LEU A 133 -33.51 3.28 -4.06
CA LEU A 133 -32.93 1.95 -4.09
C LEU A 133 -32.70 1.46 -5.53
N ALA A 134 -33.67 1.67 -6.44
CA ALA A 134 -33.49 1.33 -7.85
C ALA A 134 -32.36 2.13 -8.50
N LEU A 135 -32.24 3.43 -8.20
CA LEU A 135 -31.21 4.30 -8.76
C LEU A 135 -29.80 3.92 -8.31
N PHE A 136 -29.63 3.37 -7.11
CA PHE A 136 -28.33 2.84 -6.65
C PHE A 136 -28.09 1.39 -7.08
N TYR A 137 -29.12 0.54 -7.04
CA TYR A 137 -28.98 -0.87 -7.33
C TYR A 137 -28.75 -1.14 -8.82
N THR A 138 -29.52 -0.51 -9.71
CA THR A 138 -29.48 -0.79 -11.15
C THR A 138 -28.12 -0.48 -11.76
N PRO A 139 -27.51 0.71 -11.56
CA PRO A 139 -26.17 1.00 -12.09
C PRO A 139 -25.09 0.10 -11.48
N LEU A 140 -25.22 -0.26 -10.20
CA LEU A 140 -24.27 -1.17 -9.55
C LEU A 140 -24.37 -2.59 -10.10
N ALA A 141 -25.58 -3.09 -10.33
CA ALA A 141 -25.83 -4.41 -10.92
C ALA A 141 -25.30 -4.46 -12.36
N LEU A 142 -25.60 -3.44 -13.17
CA LEU A 142 -25.09 -3.31 -14.53
C LEU A 142 -23.57 -3.23 -14.55
N ALA A 143 -22.97 -2.37 -13.72
CA ALA A 143 -21.51 -2.25 -13.62
C ALA A 143 -20.84 -3.56 -13.19
N ARG A 144 -21.46 -4.34 -12.29
CA ARG A 144 -20.96 -5.67 -11.91
C ARG A 144 -21.06 -6.69 -13.04
N ALA A 145 -22.13 -6.64 -13.83
CA ALA A 145 -22.28 -7.52 -14.99
C ALA A 145 -21.21 -7.22 -16.05
N LEU A 146 -20.99 -5.93 -16.36
CA LEU A 146 -19.96 -5.49 -17.29
C LEU A 146 -18.55 -5.80 -16.77
N GLN A 147 -18.27 -5.47 -15.50
CA GLN A 147 -16.98 -5.73 -14.86
C GLN A 147 -16.63 -7.22 -14.86
N ARG A 148 -17.62 -8.10 -14.64
CA ARG A 148 -17.39 -9.55 -14.55
C ARG A 148 -16.68 -10.08 -15.79
N ASN A 149 -17.11 -9.68 -16.98
CA ASN A 149 -16.52 -10.18 -18.22
C ASN A 149 -15.07 -9.70 -18.39
N SER A 150 -14.82 -8.41 -18.14
CA SER A 150 -13.47 -7.85 -18.23
C SER A 150 -12.50 -8.46 -17.21
N ILE A 151 -12.97 -8.70 -15.98
CA ILE A 151 -12.14 -9.29 -14.91
C ILE A 151 -11.89 -10.78 -15.15
N ILE A 152 -12.85 -11.51 -15.73
CA ILE A 152 -12.64 -12.90 -16.16
C ILE A 152 -11.61 -12.97 -17.28
N ALA A 153 -11.74 -12.12 -18.31
CA ALA A 153 -10.75 -12.06 -19.39
C ALA A 153 -9.34 -11.71 -18.87
N MET A 154 -9.23 -10.78 -17.92
CA MET A 154 -7.97 -10.44 -17.26
C MET A 154 -7.43 -11.59 -16.40
N ARG A 155 -8.29 -12.33 -15.69
CA ARG A 155 -7.88 -13.53 -14.95
C ARG A 155 -7.26 -14.56 -15.90
N ASP A 156 -7.91 -14.80 -17.03
CA ASP A 156 -7.47 -15.79 -18.02
C ASP A 156 -6.14 -15.35 -18.65
N SER A 157 -5.97 -14.07 -18.99
CA SER A 157 -4.69 -13.57 -19.50
C SER A 157 -3.54 -13.73 -18.50
N TYR A 158 -3.80 -13.58 -17.20
CA TYR A 158 -2.79 -13.82 -16.16
C TYR A 158 -2.44 -15.30 -16.01
N LEU A 159 -3.41 -16.21 -16.18
CA LEU A 159 -3.17 -17.65 -16.11
C LEU A 159 -2.41 -18.19 -17.31
N ASP A 160 -2.67 -17.63 -18.50
CA ASP A 160 -2.07 -18.03 -19.77
C ASP A 160 -0.72 -17.37 -20.02
N ALA A 161 -0.37 -16.34 -19.25
CA ALA A 161 0.90 -15.63 -19.38
C ALA A 161 2.11 -16.57 -19.12
N PRO A 162 3.09 -16.64 -20.05
CA PRO A 162 4.34 -17.34 -19.82
C PRO A 162 5.02 -16.84 -18.54
N SER A 163 5.46 -17.78 -17.72
CA SER A 163 6.14 -17.47 -16.47
C SER A 163 7.23 -18.48 -16.15
N SER A 164 8.32 -17.94 -15.60
CA SER A 164 9.51 -18.70 -15.22
C SER A 164 9.58 -18.87 -13.70
N PRO A 165 9.91 -20.07 -13.18
CA PRO A 165 10.04 -20.29 -11.75
C PRO A 165 11.25 -19.52 -11.19
N ILE A 166 11.08 -18.95 -9.99
CA ILE A 166 12.15 -18.26 -9.26
C ILE A 166 12.46 -19.05 -7.98
N PRO A 167 13.72 -19.51 -7.80
CA PRO A 167 14.14 -20.09 -6.54
C PRO A 167 14.05 -19.05 -5.41
N HIS A 168 13.96 -19.53 -4.18
CA HIS A 168 13.82 -18.65 -3.02
C HIS A 168 14.60 -19.18 -1.83
N ARG A 169 14.88 -18.28 -0.90
CA ARG A 169 15.40 -18.58 0.43
C ARG A 169 14.36 -18.23 1.47
N VAL A 170 14.50 -18.80 2.66
CA VAL A 170 13.61 -18.53 3.79
C VAL A 170 14.42 -17.91 4.91
N MET A 171 13.91 -16.83 5.48
CA MET A 171 14.48 -16.17 6.64
C MET A 171 13.40 -15.87 7.67
N ALA A 172 13.78 -15.79 8.95
CA ALA A 172 12.87 -15.43 10.02
C ALA A 172 13.01 -13.94 10.34
N TRP A 173 12.00 -13.13 9.98
CA TRP A 173 11.95 -11.71 10.32
C TRP A 173 10.71 -11.40 11.15
N ASP A 174 10.85 -10.62 12.22
CA ASP A 174 9.73 -10.13 13.03
C ASP A 174 8.78 -11.26 13.49
N GLY A 175 9.33 -12.43 13.83
CA GLY A 175 8.57 -13.62 14.24
C GLY A 175 7.86 -14.39 13.11
N ARG A 176 8.05 -13.98 11.85
CA ARG A 176 7.40 -14.54 10.66
C ARG A 176 8.43 -15.15 9.70
N GLU A 177 7.97 -16.01 8.80
CA GLU A 177 8.81 -16.54 7.72
C GLU A 177 8.70 -15.64 6.51
N VAL A 178 9.84 -15.17 6.01
CA VAL A 178 9.97 -14.37 4.81
C VAL A 178 10.58 -15.23 3.72
N PHE A 179 9.92 -15.27 2.57
CA PHE A 179 10.37 -15.98 1.38
C PHE A 179 10.99 -14.97 0.43
N LEU A 180 12.32 -15.04 0.28
CA LEU A 180 13.14 -14.12 -0.50
C LEU A 180 13.40 -14.73 -1.88
N PRO A 181 12.94 -14.12 -2.99
CA PRO A 181 13.28 -14.60 -4.32
C PRO A 181 14.78 -14.40 -4.59
N THR A 182 15.47 -15.43 -5.08
CA THR A 182 16.92 -15.37 -5.33
C THR A 182 17.28 -14.95 -6.74
N ALA A 183 16.36 -15.08 -7.70
CA ALA A 183 16.59 -14.55 -9.04
C ALA A 183 16.34 -13.04 -9.00
N GLY A 184 17.44 -12.28 -9.06
CA GLY A 184 17.42 -10.83 -9.10
C GLY A 184 17.14 -10.27 -10.50
N ARG A 185 16.93 -8.96 -10.55
CA ARG A 185 16.75 -8.18 -11.77
C ARG A 185 17.95 -8.33 -12.72
N LYS A 186 17.77 -7.92 -13.97
CA LYS A 186 18.93 -7.61 -14.82
C LYS A 186 19.72 -6.47 -14.17
N CYS A 187 21.01 -6.68 -13.97
CA CYS A 187 21.91 -5.66 -13.46
C CYS A 187 21.89 -4.42 -14.36
N ARG A 188 21.84 -3.24 -13.74
CA ARG A 188 21.98 -1.94 -14.41
C ARG A 188 22.67 -0.96 -13.48
N LEU A 189 23.12 0.18 -13.99
CA LEU A 189 23.58 1.29 -13.17
C LEU A 189 22.39 2.08 -12.62
N CYS A 190 22.59 2.73 -11.48
CA CYS A 190 21.57 3.61 -10.91
C CYS A 190 21.43 4.88 -11.75
N GLN A 191 20.20 5.39 -11.86
CA GLN A 191 19.92 6.58 -12.63
C GLN A 191 20.10 7.83 -11.75
N ASN A 192 20.93 8.77 -12.22
CA ASN A 192 21.25 9.98 -11.46
C ASN A 192 20.28 11.14 -11.66
N MET A 193 19.37 11.14 -12.63
CA MET A 193 18.46 12.27 -12.85
C MET A 193 17.14 11.94 -13.57
N GLY A 194 16.06 12.55 -13.08
CA GLY A 194 14.75 12.70 -13.69
C GLY A 194 13.83 13.51 -12.75
N LEU A 195 13.01 14.43 -13.27
CA LEU A 195 11.95 15.11 -12.50
C LEU A 195 10.92 14.11 -11.94
N ILE A 196 10.85 12.93 -12.53
CA ILE A 196 9.98 11.81 -12.19
C ILE A 196 10.89 10.65 -11.79
N VAL A 197 10.67 10.08 -10.61
CA VAL A 197 11.38 8.88 -10.16
C VAL A 197 10.93 7.71 -11.03
N ASP A 198 11.86 7.14 -11.77
CA ASP A 198 11.62 5.94 -12.57
C ASP A 198 11.57 4.70 -11.65
N SER A 199 10.64 3.79 -11.96
CA SER A 199 10.42 2.57 -11.20
C SER A 199 10.27 1.40 -12.14
N GLU A 200 11.10 0.38 -11.96
CA GLU A 200 10.92 -0.88 -12.66
C GLU A 200 9.80 -1.66 -12.00
N THR A 201 8.88 -2.14 -12.82
CA THR A 201 7.75 -2.95 -12.40
C THR A 201 7.89 -4.36 -12.97
N ARG A 202 7.91 -5.35 -12.09
CA ARG A 202 7.84 -6.78 -12.44
C ARG A 202 6.50 -7.33 -11.98
N LEU A 203 6.00 -8.37 -12.63
CA LEU A 203 4.84 -9.10 -12.15
C LEU A 203 5.30 -10.47 -11.63
N MET A 204 5.10 -10.70 -10.34
CA MET A 204 5.41 -11.96 -9.68
C MET A 204 4.14 -12.70 -9.30
N ALA A 205 4.24 -14.03 -9.21
CA ALA A 205 3.18 -14.91 -8.75
C ALA A 205 3.70 -15.81 -7.61
N ALA A 206 3.00 -15.81 -6.49
CA ALA A 206 3.23 -16.72 -5.37
C ALA A 206 2.23 -17.86 -5.42
N PHE A 207 2.72 -19.10 -5.35
CA PHE A 207 1.90 -20.31 -5.45
C PHE A 207 1.63 -20.89 -4.07
N PHE A 208 0.37 -21.24 -3.82
CA PHE A 208 -0.09 -21.80 -2.56
C PHE A 208 -0.93 -23.07 -2.79
N LYS A 209 -0.82 -24.03 -1.88
CA LYS A 209 -1.64 -25.26 -1.84
C LYS A 209 -2.36 -25.41 -0.50
N ASP A 210 -3.45 -26.17 -0.51
CA ASP A 210 -4.27 -26.49 0.68
C ASP A 210 -4.72 -25.25 1.47
N VAL A 211 -5.09 -24.17 0.76
CA VAL A 211 -5.58 -22.94 1.40
C VAL A 211 -6.99 -23.19 1.96
N LYS A 212 -7.14 -23.06 3.28
CA LYS A 212 -8.42 -23.26 4.01
C LYS A 212 -8.96 -21.98 4.62
N GLU A 213 -8.11 -20.99 4.81
CA GLU A 213 -8.42 -19.70 5.40
C GLU A 213 -7.73 -18.59 4.60
N PRO A 214 -8.16 -17.32 4.74
CA PRO A 214 -7.48 -16.20 4.12
C PRO A 214 -6.00 -16.15 4.53
N LEU A 215 -5.11 -16.06 3.53
CA LEU A 215 -3.68 -15.96 3.77
C LEU A 215 -3.34 -14.56 4.29
N ASP A 216 -2.57 -14.51 5.38
CA ASP A 216 -2.01 -13.29 5.94
C ASP A 216 -0.64 -13.02 5.29
N ILE A 217 -0.65 -12.61 4.02
CA ILE A 217 0.56 -12.28 3.28
C ILE A 217 0.90 -10.81 3.52
N LYS A 218 2.16 -10.52 3.87
CA LYS A 218 2.71 -9.16 3.82
C LYS A 218 3.77 -9.09 2.74
N LEU A 219 3.66 -8.13 1.83
CA LEU A 219 4.75 -7.76 0.91
C LEU A 219 5.74 -6.91 1.72
N ILE A 220 7.01 -7.30 1.75
CA ILE A 220 8.03 -6.63 2.54
C ILE A 220 9.04 -5.95 1.62
N TYR A 221 9.25 -4.67 1.87
CA TYR A 221 10.28 -3.86 1.27
C TYR A 221 11.25 -3.35 2.34
N GLU A 222 12.51 -3.26 1.95
CA GLU A 222 13.46 -2.35 2.58
C GLU A 222 13.54 -1.07 1.76
N TRP A 223 13.97 0.02 2.38
CA TRP A 223 13.91 1.35 1.79
C TRP A 223 14.83 2.32 2.54
N GLU A 224 15.03 3.50 1.95
CA GLU A 224 15.61 4.68 2.62
C GLU A 224 14.59 5.82 2.64
N GLY A 225 14.22 6.26 3.86
CA GLY A 225 13.09 7.18 4.08
C GLY A 225 11.71 6.56 3.85
N LEU A 226 10.74 6.92 4.70
CA LEU A 226 9.40 6.33 4.74
C LEU A 226 8.61 6.45 3.42
N SER A 227 8.95 7.42 2.57
CA SER A 227 8.27 7.66 1.29
C SER A 227 8.39 6.51 0.29
N TRP A 228 9.40 5.64 0.46
CA TRP A 228 9.69 4.53 -0.46
C TRP A 228 9.33 3.16 0.14
N ASP A 229 8.69 3.15 1.30
CA ASP A 229 8.16 1.94 1.90
C ASP A 229 6.90 1.46 1.17
N PHE A 230 7.10 0.48 0.28
CA PHE A 230 5.99 -0.17 -0.43
C PHE A 230 5.52 -1.44 0.28
N SER A 231 5.94 -1.67 1.53
CA SER A 231 5.46 -2.78 2.34
C SER A 231 3.96 -2.63 2.59
N ALA A 232 3.22 -3.70 2.33
CA ALA A 232 1.76 -3.69 2.38
C ALA A 232 1.23 -5.08 2.75
N PRO A 233 0.10 -5.23 3.47
CA PRO A 233 -0.57 -6.51 3.51
C PRO A 233 -1.16 -6.77 2.13
N ALA A 234 -1.09 -8.01 1.66
CA ALA A 234 -1.82 -8.42 0.48
C ALA A 234 -3.32 -8.41 0.82
N THR A 235 -4.07 -7.52 0.19
CA THR A 235 -5.51 -7.39 0.43
C THR A 235 -6.28 -8.01 -0.73
N PHE A 236 -6.73 -9.24 -0.54
CA PHE A 236 -7.60 -9.93 -1.49
C PHE A 236 -8.74 -10.63 -0.78
N ALA A 237 -9.86 -10.78 -1.48
CA ALA A 237 -11.01 -11.51 -0.97
C ALA A 237 -10.87 -12.98 -1.34
N VAL A 238 -11.10 -13.86 -0.36
CA VAL A 238 -11.16 -15.31 -0.55
C VAL A 238 -12.63 -15.73 -0.48
N SER A 239 -13.05 -16.65 -1.35
CA SER A 239 -14.42 -17.18 -1.29
C SER A 239 -14.63 -17.92 0.04
N PRO A 240 -15.78 -17.76 0.72
CA PRO A 240 -16.09 -18.53 1.93
C PRO A 240 -16.04 -20.05 1.72
N ASP A 241 -16.19 -20.50 0.47
CA ASP A 241 -16.19 -21.91 0.10
C ASP A 241 -14.77 -22.44 -0.24
N VAL A 242 -13.72 -21.64 0.01
CA VAL A 242 -12.34 -22.10 -0.11
C VAL A 242 -12.06 -23.11 0.99
N ASN A 243 -11.92 -24.37 0.59
CA ASN A 243 -11.51 -25.44 1.47
C ASN A 243 -10.48 -26.30 0.74
N GLY A 244 -9.23 -26.22 1.20
CA GLY A 244 -8.09 -26.94 0.63
C GLY A 244 -7.84 -26.63 -0.85
N ALA A 245 -8.09 -25.39 -1.27
CA ALA A 245 -7.90 -25.01 -2.67
C ALA A 245 -6.47 -24.52 -2.93
N SER A 246 -5.95 -24.78 -4.13
CA SER A 246 -4.73 -24.15 -4.61
C SER A 246 -5.01 -22.74 -5.12
N LEU A 247 -4.06 -21.84 -4.90
CA LEU A 247 -4.17 -20.41 -5.20
C LEU A 247 -2.87 -19.89 -5.82
N ARG A 248 -2.99 -19.08 -6.87
CA ARG A 248 -1.90 -18.27 -7.41
C ARG A 248 -2.17 -16.81 -7.06
N PHE A 249 -1.25 -16.18 -6.35
CA PHE A 249 -1.35 -14.76 -6.00
C PHE A 249 -0.38 -13.95 -6.85
N PHE A 250 -0.90 -13.22 -7.83
CA PHE A 250 -0.15 -12.30 -8.67
C PHE A 250 -0.08 -10.92 -8.01
N PHE A 251 1.09 -10.30 -8.03
CA PHE A 251 1.32 -8.97 -7.47
C PHE A 251 2.44 -8.24 -8.22
N PRO A 252 2.24 -6.95 -8.57
CA PRO A 252 3.32 -6.15 -9.11
C PRO A 252 4.33 -5.82 -8.02
N VAL A 253 5.60 -5.90 -8.39
CA VAL A 253 6.74 -5.51 -7.58
C VAL A 253 7.34 -4.27 -8.20
N HIS A 254 7.33 -3.17 -7.44
CA HIS A 254 7.82 -1.87 -7.89
C HIS A 254 9.08 -1.53 -7.11
N GLU A 255 10.22 -1.40 -7.78
CA GLU A 255 11.42 -0.89 -7.11
C GLU A 255 12.10 0.19 -7.95
N VAL A 256 12.45 1.29 -7.29
CA VAL A 256 12.98 2.50 -7.91
C VAL A 256 14.36 2.26 -8.52
N THR A 257 14.69 3.07 -9.53
CA THR A 257 15.93 2.91 -10.31
C THR A 257 17.00 3.95 -9.96
N THR A 258 16.68 4.87 -9.04
CA THR A 258 17.51 6.04 -8.70
C THR A 258 18.65 5.72 -7.75
N CYS A 259 19.70 6.55 -7.77
CA CYS A 259 20.87 6.39 -6.89
C CYS A 259 20.64 6.87 -5.44
N THR A 260 19.73 7.83 -5.22
CA THR A 260 19.55 8.49 -3.92
C THR A 260 18.39 7.95 -3.11
N ASN A 261 17.25 7.74 -3.77
CA ASN A 261 16.10 7.07 -3.19
C ASN A 261 16.18 5.60 -3.59
N TRP A 262 16.02 4.69 -2.63
CA TRP A 262 15.93 3.27 -2.94
C TRP A 262 14.83 2.60 -2.14
N ASN A 263 14.32 1.55 -2.76
CA ASN A 263 13.60 0.49 -2.09
C ASN A 263 14.01 -0.83 -2.72
N HIS A 264 13.79 -1.91 -1.99
CA HIS A 264 14.11 -3.25 -2.41
C HIS A 264 13.01 -4.18 -1.96
N PHE A 265 12.41 -4.92 -2.89
CA PHE A 265 11.47 -5.96 -2.54
C PHE A 265 12.22 -7.14 -1.96
N VAL A 266 12.07 -7.34 -0.65
CA VAL A 266 12.70 -8.46 0.07
C VAL A 266 11.98 -9.75 -0.26
N GLY A 267 10.65 -9.73 -0.26
CA GLY A 267 9.86 -10.95 -0.43
C GLY A 267 8.47 -10.88 0.19
N ILE A 268 7.87 -12.06 0.37
CA ILE A 268 6.58 -12.20 1.05
C ILE A 268 6.77 -12.77 2.44
N SER A 269 6.08 -12.19 3.43
CA SER A 269 6.09 -12.63 4.82
C SER A 269 4.77 -13.32 5.19
N LEU A 270 4.88 -14.50 5.78
CA LEU A 270 3.77 -15.35 6.22
C LEU A 270 3.93 -15.72 7.69
N PRO A 271 2.82 -15.93 8.44
CA PRO A 271 2.89 -16.60 9.72
C PRO A 271 3.43 -18.02 9.54
N ARG A 272 4.20 -18.53 10.51
CA ARG A 272 4.78 -19.89 10.48
C ARG A 272 3.76 -20.98 10.14
N GLU A 273 2.52 -20.84 10.64
CA GLU A 273 1.43 -21.80 10.41
C GLU A 273 0.99 -21.89 8.93
N GLN A 274 1.09 -20.77 8.20
CA GLN A 274 0.70 -20.67 6.79
C GLN A 274 1.89 -20.81 5.84
N ALA A 275 3.11 -20.68 6.34
CA ALA A 275 4.33 -20.74 5.52
C ALA A 275 4.47 -22.08 4.77
N ARG A 276 4.04 -23.20 5.39
CA ARG A 276 3.98 -24.53 4.75
C ARG A 276 3.07 -24.61 3.50
N LEU A 277 2.16 -23.65 3.33
CA LEU A 277 1.24 -23.60 2.19
C LEU A 277 1.93 -23.04 0.95
N PHE A 278 3.00 -22.27 1.12
CA PHE A 278 3.77 -21.69 0.03
C PHE A 278 4.52 -22.77 -0.76
N GLN A 279 4.53 -22.64 -2.08
CA GLN A 279 5.16 -23.61 -2.99
C GLN A 279 6.31 -23.01 -3.79
N GLY A 280 6.35 -21.69 -3.95
CA GLY A 280 7.39 -21.01 -4.72
C GLY A 280 6.89 -19.76 -5.45
N PHE A 281 7.85 -19.09 -6.08
CA PHE A 281 7.61 -17.93 -6.91
C PHE A 281 7.73 -18.26 -8.39
N HIS A 282 6.96 -17.53 -9.18
CA HIS A 282 7.16 -17.39 -10.62
C HIS A 282 7.22 -15.91 -10.97
N GLN A 283 7.93 -15.56 -12.02
CA GLN A 283 7.86 -14.23 -12.64
C GLN A 283 7.27 -14.35 -14.03
N VAL A 284 6.35 -13.46 -14.34
CA VAL A 284 5.78 -13.34 -15.69
C VAL A 284 6.83 -12.73 -16.59
N ASP A 285 7.06 -13.35 -17.74
CA ASP A 285 8.18 -13.01 -18.61
C ASP A 285 7.97 -11.63 -19.27
N ASN A 286 6.76 -11.37 -19.78
CA ASN A 286 6.36 -10.11 -20.44
C ASN A 286 5.11 -9.50 -19.77
N PRO A 287 5.27 -8.75 -18.66
CA PRO A 287 4.12 -8.18 -17.96
C PRO A 287 3.41 -7.07 -18.75
N GLU A 288 4.07 -6.43 -19.71
CA GLU A 288 3.50 -5.36 -20.54
C GLU A 288 2.33 -5.84 -21.40
N ASP A 289 2.34 -7.11 -21.82
CA ASP A 289 1.28 -7.73 -22.63
C ASP A 289 -0.06 -7.82 -21.88
N LEU A 290 -0.03 -7.76 -20.54
CA LEU A 290 -1.22 -7.83 -19.69
C LEU A 290 -1.95 -6.48 -19.56
N GLY A 291 -1.30 -5.39 -19.96
CA GLY A 291 -1.83 -4.02 -19.92
C GLY A 291 -1.96 -3.45 -18.50
N LEU A 292 -2.88 -3.98 -17.68
CA LEU A 292 -3.09 -3.51 -16.31
C LEU A 292 -2.57 -4.53 -15.29
N LEU A 293 -1.57 -4.10 -14.52
CA LEU A 293 -0.98 -4.90 -13.44
C LEU A 293 -1.74 -4.67 -12.13
N VAL A 294 -2.33 -5.72 -11.57
CA VAL A 294 -3.10 -5.68 -10.32
C VAL A 294 -2.73 -6.83 -9.39
N ASN A 295 -2.90 -6.61 -8.09
CA ASN A 295 -2.92 -7.71 -7.13
C ASN A 295 -4.13 -8.61 -7.42
N MET A 296 -3.88 -9.87 -7.79
CA MET A 296 -4.94 -10.82 -8.12
C MET A 296 -4.68 -12.19 -7.50
N ALA A 297 -5.62 -12.64 -6.68
CA ALA A 297 -5.64 -13.99 -6.14
C ALA A 297 -6.54 -14.87 -7.02
N ILE A 298 -5.94 -15.81 -7.76
CA ILE A 298 -6.61 -16.70 -8.71
C ILE A 298 -6.62 -18.12 -8.15
N PRO A 299 -7.78 -18.63 -7.69
CA PRO A 299 -7.90 -20.01 -7.26
C PRO A 299 -7.92 -20.95 -8.46
N GLU A 300 -7.41 -22.16 -8.29
CA GLU A 300 -7.45 -23.20 -9.33
C GLU A 300 -8.89 -23.54 -9.75
N LYS A 301 -9.80 -23.58 -8.78
CA LYS A 301 -11.23 -23.80 -9.05
C LYS A 301 -11.89 -22.49 -9.45
N GLU A 302 -12.31 -22.40 -10.70
CA GLU A 302 -12.89 -21.19 -11.29
C GLU A 302 -14.06 -20.61 -10.46
N LYS A 303 -14.94 -21.46 -9.95
CA LYS A 303 -16.11 -21.06 -9.14
C LYS A 303 -15.76 -20.30 -7.85
N LEU A 304 -14.51 -20.41 -7.37
CA LEU A 304 -14.04 -19.74 -6.16
C LEU A 304 -13.53 -18.32 -6.44
N PHE A 305 -13.34 -17.96 -7.72
CA PHE A 305 -12.84 -16.65 -8.10
C PHE A 305 -13.91 -15.56 -7.91
N ILE A 306 -13.53 -14.47 -7.25
CA ILE A 306 -14.43 -13.34 -6.96
C ILE A 306 -14.18 -12.23 -7.98
N ALA A 307 -14.96 -12.21 -9.06
CA ALA A 307 -14.84 -11.19 -10.10
C ALA A 307 -15.38 -9.80 -9.70
N ASN A 308 -16.12 -9.71 -8.59
CA ASN A 308 -16.84 -8.49 -8.19
C ASN A 308 -16.75 -8.22 -6.69
N GLN A 309 -16.46 -6.97 -6.33
CA GLN A 309 -16.53 -6.51 -4.94
C GLN A 309 -17.97 -6.55 -4.40
N ARG A 310 -18.12 -7.04 -3.17
CA ARG A 310 -19.39 -7.06 -2.44
C ARG A 310 -19.44 -5.91 -1.44
N LEU A 311 -20.57 -5.22 -1.40
CA LEU A 311 -20.87 -4.22 -0.38
C LEU A 311 -21.60 -4.91 0.76
N LYS A 312 -21.02 -4.91 1.97
CA LYS A 312 -21.69 -5.38 3.18
C LYS A 312 -22.26 -4.16 3.91
N ILE A 313 -23.57 -4.14 4.13
CA ILE A 313 -24.23 -3.09 4.91
C ILE A 313 -24.14 -3.50 6.38
N PRO A 314 -23.36 -2.80 7.22
CA PRO A 314 -23.22 -3.17 8.62
C PRO A 314 -24.45 -2.72 9.43
N TRP A 315 -24.82 -3.52 10.43
CA TRP A 315 -25.78 -3.09 11.45
C TRP A 315 -25.19 -1.98 12.35
N ALA A 316 -23.90 -2.08 12.65
CA ALA A 316 -23.15 -1.10 13.43
C ALA A 316 -21.77 -0.90 12.79
N GLY A 317 -21.34 0.36 12.72
CA GLY A 317 -19.99 0.74 12.32
C GLY A 317 -18.94 0.01 13.14
N LYS A 318 -17.85 -0.38 12.49
CA LYS A 318 -16.66 -0.91 13.16
C LYS A 318 -15.60 0.17 13.23
N GLU A 319 -14.72 0.06 14.22
CA GLU A 319 -13.49 0.84 14.27
C GLU A 319 -12.67 0.57 13.00
N TRP A 320 -12.28 1.64 12.29
CA TRP A 320 -11.31 1.50 11.21
C TRP A 320 -9.93 1.52 11.84
N ARG A 321 -9.14 0.51 11.51
CA ARG A 321 -7.74 0.45 11.90
C ARG A 321 -6.91 0.59 10.63
N PRO A 322 -5.88 1.45 10.61
CA PRO A 322 -4.92 1.45 9.51
C PRO A 322 -4.32 0.05 9.39
N TYR A 323 -3.95 -0.34 8.17
CA TYR A 323 -3.22 -1.57 7.95
C TYR A 323 -1.92 -1.52 8.76
N ARG A 324 -1.72 -2.50 9.64
CA ARG A 324 -0.48 -2.66 10.40
C ARG A 324 0.45 -3.55 9.61
N ILE A 325 1.45 -2.95 8.97
CA ILE A 325 2.55 -3.70 8.34
C ILE A 325 3.43 -4.27 9.45
N TYR A 326 3.90 -3.33 10.25
CA TYR A 326 4.79 -3.52 11.37
C TYR A 326 3.96 -3.63 12.64
N GLU A 327 4.28 -4.64 13.45
CA GLU A 327 3.63 -4.86 14.74
C GLU A 327 4.53 -4.33 15.84
N GLU A 328 5.34 -5.18 16.46
CA GLU A 328 6.22 -4.80 17.55
C GLU A 328 7.48 -4.08 17.03
N PHE A 329 8.11 -4.62 15.99
CA PHE A 329 9.30 -4.02 15.38
C PHE A 329 8.90 -3.01 14.31
N GLN A 330 9.22 -1.73 14.52
CA GLN A 330 8.91 -0.60 13.64
C GLN A 330 10.20 -0.08 12.98
N PRO A 331 10.55 -0.50 11.75
CA PRO A 331 11.85 -0.23 11.14
C PRO A 331 12.16 1.27 11.03
N PHE A 332 11.16 2.08 10.68
CA PHE A 332 11.31 3.52 10.57
C PHE A 332 11.68 4.19 11.89
N ILE A 333 11.01 3.81 12.98
CA ILE A 333 11.30 4.38 14.31
C ILE A 333 12.70 3.94 14.76
N VAL A 334 13.02 2.66 14.56
CA VAL A 334 14.34 2.11 14.94
C VAL A 334 15.47 2.76 14.15
N GLU A 335 15.32 2.92 12.82
CA GLU A 335 16.31 3.64 12.00
C GLU A 335 16.47 5.09 12.47
N MET A 336 15.37 5.80 12.72
CA MET A 336 15.41 7.18 13.20
C MET A 336 16.16 7.29 14.54
N ASP A 337 15.91 6.36 15.48
CA ASP A 337 16.60 6.32 16.77
C ASP A 337 18.10 6.02 16.61
N ILE A 338 18.47 5.09 15.72
CA ILE A 338 19.87 4.80 15.38
C ILE A 338 20.56 6.04 14.81
N GLN A 339 19.94 6.71 13.84
CA GLN A 339 20.49 7.91 13.23
C GLN A 339 20.63 9.06 14.25
N ASN A 340 19.65 9.22 15.15
CA ASN A 340 19.69 10.21 16.22
C ASN A 340 20.87 9.97 17.18
N LEU A 341 21.08 8.73 17.63
CA LEU A 341 22.22 8.37 18.48
C LEU A 341 23.56 8.60 17.76
N ARG A 342 23.64 8.22 16.48
CA ARG A 342 24.83 8.45 15.65
C ARG A 342 25.16 9.94 15.52
N ASN A 343 24.15 10.79 15.30
CA ASN A 343 24.32 12.24 15.18
C ASN A 343 24.72 12.90 16.51
N GLN A 344 24.44 12.24 17.65
CA GLN A 344 24.91 12.63 18.98
C GLN A 344 26.30 12.05 19.32
N GLU A 345 26.98 11.42 18.35
CA GLU A 345 28.28 10.74 18.54
C GLU A 345 28.25 9.56 19.54
N LYS A 346 27.05 9.08 19.91
CA LYS A 346 26.85 7.91 20.78
C LYS A 346 26.94 6.62 19.98
N HIS A 347 28.11 6.38 19.39
CA HIS A 347 28.32 5.30 18.42
C HIS A 347 28.12 3.90 19.00
N GLU A 348 28.51 3.65 20.25
CA GLU A 348 28.33 2.35 20.91
C GLU A 348 26.85 2.03 21.17
N GLU A 349 26.07 3.00 21.64
CA GLU A 349 24.62 2.85 21.83
C GLU A 349 23.92 2.63 20.48
N ALA A 350 24.31 3.38 19.45
CA ALA A 350 23.79 3.22 18.10
C ALA A 350 24.09 1.82 17.53
N LEU A 351 25.30 1.31 17.75
CA LEU A 351 25.72 -0.02 17.32
C LEU A 351 24.91 -1.12 18.02
N ALA A 352 24.71 -1.01 19.33
CA ALA A 352 23.89 -1.96 20.10
C ALA A 352 22.43 -1.99 19.62
N LEU A 353 21.87 -0.82 19.27
CA LEU A 353 20.52 -0.74 18.72
C LEU A 353 20.44 -1.34 17.31
N VAL A 354 21.45 -1.12 16.47
CA VAL A 354 21.58 -1.75 15.14
C VAL A 354 21.68 -3.27 15.25
N ASP A 355 22.43 -3.78 16.23
CA ASP A 355 22.58 -5.23 16.43
C ASP A 355 21.27 -5.87 16.88
N LYS A 356 20.49 -5.16 17.71
CA LYS A 356 19.12 -5.54 18.05
C LYS A 356 18.17 -5.47 16.84
N ALA A 357 18.35 -4.53 15.93
CA ALA A 357 17.57 -4.48 14.70
C ALA A 357 17.90 -5.68 13.79
N LEU A 358 19.19 -6.00 13.63
CA LEU A 358 19.67 -7.13 12.84
C LEU A 358 19.33 -8.50 13.46
N SER A 359 19.11 -8.59 14.78
CA SER A 359 18.59 -9.83 15.38
C SER A 359 17.12 -10.08 15.05
N ASN A 360 16.33 -9.03 14.82
CA ASN A 360 14.94 -9.12 14.34
C ASN A 360 14.88 -9.31 12.81
N ARG A 361 15.78 -8.67 12.06
CA ARG A 361 15.89 -8.74 10.61
C ARG A 361 17.32 -9.10 10.17
N PRO A 362 17.72 -10.38 10.29
CA PRO A 362 19.03 -10.81 9.86
C PRO A 362 19.23 -10.53 8.37
N GLN A 363 20.45 -10.12 8.00
CA GLN A 363 20.84 -9.76 6.63
C GLN A 363 19.97 -8.67 6.01
N SER A 364 19.43 -7.76 6.83
CA SER A 364 18.79 -6.55 6.32
C SER A 364 19.81 -5.65 5.64
N ILE A 365 19.59 -5.27 4.37
CA ILE A 365 20.48 -4.32 3.68
C ILE A 365 20.43 -2.97 4.40
N GLN A 366 19.23 -2.52 4.75
CA GLN A 366 18.99 -1.27 5.47
C GLN A 366 19.81 -1.18 6.78
N PHE A 367 19.66 -2.14 7.70
CA PHE A 367 20.34 -2.09 8.99
C PHE A 367 21.82 -2.44 8.92
N THR A 368 22.25 -3.24 7.93
CA THR A 368 23.67 -3.56 7.74
C THR A 368 24.46 -2.35 7.25
N PHE A 369 23.90 -1.53 6.36
CA PHE A 369 24.57 -0.29 5.95
C PHE A 369 24.57 0.75 7.07
N LEU A 370 23.51 0.86 7.87
CA LEU A 370 23.54 1.70 9.08
C LEU A 370 24.65 1.26 10.05
N LYS A 371 24.84 -0.06 10.23
CA LYS A 371 25.95 -0.62 11.01
C LYS A 371 27.31 -0.19 10.45
N ALA A 372 27.50 -0.35 9.14
CA ALA A 372 28.76 0.00 8.48
C ALA A 372 29.07 1.51 8.58
N GLU A 373 28.05 2.37 8.45
CA GLU A 373 28.20 3.81 8.63
C GLU A 373 28.64 4.17 10.06
N ILE A 374 28.10 3.50 11.08
CA ILE A 374 28.52 3.69 12.48
C ILE A 374 29.95 3.21 12.69
N LEU A 375 30.30 2.02 12.20
CA LEU A 375 31.65 1.46 12.30
C LEU A 375 32.70 2.36 11.63
N ASN A 376 32.38 2.95 10.47
CA ASN A 376 33.23 3.95 9.81
C ASN A 376 33.48 5.18 10.70
N LYS A 377 32.45 5.70 11.39
CA LYS A 377 32.60 6.81 12.33
C LYS A 377 33.46 6.47 13.54
N MET A 378 33.49 5.18 13.93
CA MET A 378 34.36 4.66 14.98
C MET A 378 35.79 4.33 14.48
N GLY A 379 36.12 4.61 13.22
CA GLY A 379 37.43 4.32 12.63
C GLY A 379 37.65 2.85 12.24
N GLN A 380 36.62 2.00 12.32
CA GLN A 380 36.68 0.57 12.01
C GLN A 380 36.27 0.28 10.56
N SER A 381 36.90 0.97 9.61
CA SER A 381 36.43 0.98 8.22
C SER A 381 36.54 -0.38 7.51
N ASP A 382 37.58 -1.16 7.80
CA ASP A 382 37.73 -2.50 7.21
C ASP A 382 36.65 -3.48 7.72
N VAL A 383 36.25 -3.34 8.99
CA VAL A 383 35.15 -4.12 9.57
C VAL A 383 33.82 -3.72 8.94
N ALA A 384 33.61 -2.42 8.71
CA ALA A 384 32.44 -1.90 8.01
C ALA A 384 32.32 -2.46 6.59
N LEU A 385 33.42 -2.43 5.83
CA LEU A 385 33.49 -2.99 4.48
C LEU A 385 33.13 -4.48 4.46
N LYS A 386 33.79 -5.27 5.32
CA LYS A 386 33.52 -6.72 5.42
C LYS A 386 32.07 -7.00 5.78
N THR A 387 31.49 -6.19 6.66
CA THR A 387 30.09 -6.30 7.08
C THR A 387 29.13 -6.12 5.90
N CYS A 388 29.36 -5.12 5.04
CA CYS A 388 28.55 -4.93 3.82
C CYS A 388 28.78 -6.04 2.78
N LEU A 389 30.02 -6.47 2.56
CA LEU A 389 30.34 -7.50 1.56
C LEU A 389 29.73 -8.86 1.89
N ASN A 390 29.52 -9.19 3.16
CA ASN A 390 28.82 -10.42 3.57
C ASN A 390 27.39 -10.52 3.00
N LEU A 391 26.74 -9.39 2.68
CA LEU A 391 25.41 -9.40 2.07
C LEU A 391 25.41 -9.99 0.66
N LEU A 392 26.55 -10.04 -0.04
CA LEU A 392 26.64 -10.59 -1.40
C LEU A 392 26.31 -12.09 -1.43
N GLU A 393 26.50 -12.80 -0.32
CA GLU A 393 26.08 -14.21 -0.19
C GLU A 393 24.56 -14.35 -0.28
N TYR A 394 23.82 -13.37 0.23
CA TYR A 394 22.36 -13.36 0.34
C TYR A 394 21.69 -12.69 -0.86
N TYR A 395 22.33 -11.66 -1.39
CA TYR A 395 21.77 -10.81 -2.45
C TYR A 395 22.76 -10.63 -3.62
N PRO A 396 23.21 -11.72 -4.27
CA PRO A 396 24.24 -11.67 -5.32
C PRO A 396 23.81 -10.86 -6.55
N ASP A 397 22.50 -10.70 -6.76
CA ASP A 397 21.91 -10.01 -7.92
C ASP A 397 21.04 -8.79 -7.51
N ALA A 398 21.08 -8.36 -6.24
CA ALA A 398 20.30 -7.20 -5.81
C ALA A 398 21.02 -5.91 -6.19
N PHE A 399 20.61 -5.31 -7.31
CA PHE A 399 21.12 -4.03 -7.79
C PHE A 399 21.31 -2.95 -6.68
N VAL A 400 20.35 -2.83 -5.76
CA VAL A 400 20.42 -1.88 -4.64
C VAL A 400 21.66 -2.11 -3.77
N LEU A 401 22.01 -3.36 -3.49
CA LEU A 401 23.21 -3.68 -2.72
C LEU A 401 24.47 -3.15 -3.43
N PHE A 402 24.59 -3.37 -4.74
CA PHE A 402 25.73 -2.88 -5.52
C PHE A 402 25.77 -1.35 -5.60
N ALA A 403 24.62 -0.69 -5.76
CA ALA A 403 24.54 0.77 -5.73
C ALA A 403 25.04 1.35 -4.39
N ARG A 404 24.66 0.71 -3.28
CA ARG A 404 25.11 1.14 -1.95
C ARG A 404 26.58 0.83 -1.69
N LEU A 405 27.07 -0.32 -2.17
CA LEU A 405 28.50 -0.64 -2.14
C LEU A 405 29.31 0.38 -2.95
N ASP A 406 28.82 0.79 -4.13
CA ASP A 406 29.49 1.79 -4.98
C ASP A 406 29.65 3.12 -4.25
N ARG A 407 28.56 3.61 -3.64
CA ARG A 407 28.58 4.83 -2.82
C ARG A 407 29.55 4.68 -1.65
N PHE A 408 29.52 3.55 -0.96
CA PHE A 408 30.41 3.27 0.16
C PHE A 408 31.89 3.28 -0.26
N PHE A 409 32.21 2.71 -1.43
CA PHE A 409 33.57 2.74 -1.97
C PHE A 409 34.00 4.15 -2.38
N GLN A 410 33.11 4.92 -3.01
CA GLN A 410 33.37 6.31 -3.39
C GLN A 410 33.64 7.17 -2.16
N GLU A 411 32.85 7.05 -1.09
CA GLU A 411 33.02 7.82 0.15
C GLU A 411 34.34 7.52 0.86
N ARG A 412 34.83 6.27 0.80
CA ARG A 412 36.04 5.84 1.50
C ARG A 412 37.33 6.13 0.72
N GLY A 413 37.32 5.93 -0.60
CA GLY A 413 38.53 5.93 -1.42
C GLY A 413 38.51 6.86 -2.63
N GLY A 414 37.45 7.66 -2.80
CA GLY A 414 37.25 8.48 -3.99
C GLY A 414 37.14 7.62 -5.26
N THR A 415 37.31 8.27 -6.42
CA THR A 415 37.12 7.63 -7.73
C THR A 415 38.11 6.47 -7.95
N GLN A 416 39.37 6.65 -7.55
CA GLN A 416 40.43 5.65 -7.75
C GLN A 416 40.29 4.46 -6.78
N GLY A 417 40.00 4.72 -5.50
CA GLY A 417 39.76 3.66 -4.51
C GLY A 417 38.51 2.85 -4.86
N ARG A 418 37.45 3.51 -5.35
CA ARG A 418 36.26 2.83 -5.87
C ARG A 418 36.58 1.83 -6.98
N MET A 419 37.38 2.22 -7.97
CA MET A 419 37.81 1.31 -9.03
C MET A 419 38.63 0.12 -8.50
N GLN A 420 39.54 0.36 -7.55
CA GLN A 420 40.38 -0.68 -6.96
C GLN A 420 39.54 -1.71 -6.18
N GLU A 421 38.56 -1.27 -5.40
CA GLU A 421 37.68 -2.15 -4.64
C GLU A 421 36.83 -3.04 -5.54
N TRP A 422 36.21 -2.46 -6.58
CA TRP A 422 35.47 -3.25 -7.56
C TRP A 422 36.36 -4.26 -8.29
N SER A 423 37.59 -3.88 -8.65
CA SER A 423 38.57 -4.78 -9.25
C SER A 423 38.93 -5.94 -8.31
N SER A 424 39.17 -5.65 -7.03
CA SER A 424 39.48 -6.66 -6.01
C SER A 424 38.32 -7.64 -5.82
N LEU A 425 37.09 -7.12 -5.77
CA LEU A 425 35.89 -7.93 -5.61
C LEU A 425 35.67 -8.88 -6.80
N LEU A 426 35.84 -8.39 -8.03
CA LEU A 426 35.71 -9.19 -9.25
C LEU A 426 36.81 -10.25 -9.40
N LYS A 427 38.02 -9.99 -8.89
CA LYS A 427 39.09 -11.02 -8.85
C LYS A 427 38.71 -12.20 -7.95
N GLN A 428 38.01 -11.92 -6.84
CA GLN A 428 37.58 -12.95 -5.89
C GLN A 428 36.29 -13.63 -6.33
N ASN A 429 35.38 -12.88 -6.95
CA ASN A 429 34.06 -13.37 -7.39
C ASN A 429 33.78 -12.93 -8.84
N PRO A 430 34.36 -13.63 -9.83
CA PRO A 430 34.23 -13.25 -11.25
C PRO A 430 32.79 -13.30 -11.78
N ASP A 431 31.93 -14.09 -11.14
CA ASP A 431 30.55 -14.33 -11.57
C ASP A 431 29.57 -13.24 -11.11
N LEU A 432 30.01 -12.26 -10.31
CA LEU A 432 29.18 -11.13 -9.88
C LEU A 432 28.91 -10.18 -11.06
N HIS A 433 27.90 -10.50 -11.85
CA HIS A 433 27.55 -9.76 -13.05
C HIS A 433 27.29 -8.27 -12.77
N CYS A 434 26.61 -7.95 -11.67
CA CYS A 434 26.34 -6.56 -11.26
C CYS A 434 27.63 -5.79 -10.92
N ALA A 435 28.61 -6.43 -10.26
CA ALA A 435 29.87 -5.77 -9.92
C ALA A 435 30.62 -5.31 -11.19
N ARG A 436 30.48 -6.04 -12.30
CA ARG A 436 31.12 -5.68 -13.57
C ARG A 436 30.63 -4.35 -14.12
N TYR A 437 29.32 -4.09 -14.05
CA TYR A 437 28.75 -2.81 -14.49
C TYR A 437 29.32 -1.63 -13.70
N TYR A 438 29.42 -1.76 -12.38
CA TYR A 438 29.97 -0.72 -11.51
C TYR A 438 31.48 -0.55 -11.67
N PHE A 439 32.21 -1.64 -11.91
CA PHE A 439 33.63 -1.56 -12.24
C PHE A 439 33.88 -0.79 -13.54
N GLU A 440 33.14 -1.10 -14.61
CA GLU A 440 33.24 -0.40 -15.89
C GLU A 440 32.85 1.08 -15.77
N ASP A 441 31.87 1.40 -14.94
CA ASP A 441 31.53 2.79 -14.59
C ASP A 441 32.65 3.50 -13.82
N ALA A 442 33.27 2.80 -12.87
CA ALA A 442 34.42 3.30 -12.13
C ALA A 442 35.61 3.62 -13.03
N GLN A 443 35.93 2.75 -13.98
CA GLN A 443 36.97 2.98 -14.98
C GLN A 443 36.67 4.21 -15.85
N ARG A 444 35.43 4.35 -16.33
CA ARG A 444 35.02 5.50 -17.14
C ARG A 444 35.23 6.83 -16.40
N HIS A 445 34.90 6.91 -15.12
CA HIS A 445 35.12 8.13 -14.34
C HIS A 445 36.61 8.43 -14.11
N VAL A 446 37.45 7.44 -13.80
CA VAL A 446 38.91 7.64 -13.67
C VAL A 446 39.50 8.20 -14.98
N SER A 447 39.17 7.59 -16.12
CA SER A 447 39.65 8.07 -17.43
C SER A 447 39.14 9.48 -17.76
N SER A 448 37.91 9.83 -17.35
CA SER A 448 37.38 11.18 -17.53
C SER A 448 38.08 12.24 -16.67
N GLU A 449 38.45 11.90 -15.43
CA GLU A 449 39.21 12.79 -14.55
C GLU A 449 40.66 12.97 -15.05
N GLU A 450 41.30 11.89 -15.51
CA GLU A 450 42.64 11.95 -16.11
C GLU A 450 42.67 12.81 -17.37
N SER A 451 41.66 12.70 -18.24
CA SER A 451 41.54 13.54 -19.45
C SER A 451 41.23 15.01 -19.16
N HIS A 452 40.50 15.33 -18.08
CA HIS A 452 40.25 16.71 -17.66
C HIS A 452 41.48 17.37 -17.03
N ASN A 453 42.35 16.58 -16.39
CA ASN A 453 43.57 17.03 -15.72
C ASN A 453 44.80 17.17 -16.66
N LEU A 454 44.65 16.88 -17.96
CA LEU A 454 45.69 17.19 -18.95
C LEU A 454 45.76 18.70 -19.20
N PRO A 455 46.98 19.31 -19.24
CA PRO A 455 47.15 20.72 -19.61
C PRO A 455 46.58 20.98 -21.02
N GLU A 456 46.08 22.20 -21.25
CA GLU A 456 45.33 22.61 -22.46
C GLU A 456 46.04 22.31 -23.80
N THR A 457 47.35 22.03 -23.76
CA THR A 457 48.19 21.68 -24.91
C THR A 457 48.03 20.24 -25.40
N ASP A 458 47.46 19.33 -24.62
CA ASP A 458 47.36 17.89 -24.94
C ASP A 458 45.91 17.35 -25.05
N ARG A 459 44.90 18.23 -25.01
CA ARG A 459 43.52 17.80 -25.29
C ARG A 459 43.39 17.45 -26.78
N PRO A 460 42.88 16.27 -27.16
CA PRO A 460 42.66 15.96 -28.56
C PRO A 460 41.69 16.97 -29.17
N HIS A 461 42.14 17.69 -30.20
CA HIS A 461 41.31 18.60 -30.97
C HIS A 461 40.16 17.82 -31.63
N THR A 462 38.98 17.84 -31.03
CA THR A 462 37.75 17.50 -31.74
C THR A 462 37.45 18.64 -32.70
N SER A 463 37.84 18.47 -33.96
CA SER A 463 37.43 19.30 -35.09
C SER A 463 35.90 19.39 -35.12
N GLY A 464 35.38 20.61 -35.02
CA GLY A 464 33.95 20.87 -35.06
C GLY A 464 33.31 20.35 -36.35
N SER A 465 32.31 19.48 -36.21
CA SER A 465 31.34 19.23 -37.27
C SER A 465 30.17 20.19 -37.08
N SER A 466 30.08 21.11 -38.04
CA SER A 466 28.96 21.97 -38.35
C SER A 466 27.60 21.27 -38.25
N GLN A 467 26.68 21.87 -37.50
CA GLN A 467 25.25 21.68 -37.71
C GLN A 467 24.83 22.37 -39.02
N PRO A 468 23.98 21.76 -39.84
CA PRO A 468 23.06 22.50 -40.70
C PRO A 468 21.62 22.35 -40.20
N GLN A 469 21.07 23.51 -39.83
CA GLN A 469 19.69 24.01 -39.89
C GLN A 469 18.50 23.06 -39.73
#